data_AF-A0AA39SHW1-F1
#
_entry.id   AF-A0AA39SHW1-F1
#
_cell.length_a   1.000
_cell.length_b   1.000
_cell.length_c   1.000
_cell.angle_alpha   90.00
_cell.angle_beta   90.00
_cell.angle_gamma   90.00
#
_symmetry.space_group_name_H-M   'P 1'
#
loop_
_entity.id
_entity.type
_entity.pdbx_description
1 polymer ?
#
loop_
_entity_poly.entity_id
_entity_poly.type
_entity_poly.pdbx_seq_one_letter_code
_entity_poly.pdbx_strand_id
1 'polypeptide(L)'
;MELQGFKPDRVAFIAVLTACRHGGLVREGMELFGQMKKSYGVDPEIDHYHCMVDLLARCGHHKEAEKMIAIMPFPPNALIWRSFLEGCRRHKTTEYQALGLTQLTNN
;
A
#
# COMPACT_ATOMS: atom_id res chain seq x y z
N MET A 1 6.70 9.16 20.43
CA MET A 1 5.42 9.85 20.21
C MET A 1 4.39 9.40 21.24
N GLU A 2 3.82 8.20 21.14
CA GLU A 2 2.76 7.75 22.05
C GLU A 2 3.20 7.52 23.49
N LEU A 3 4.37 6.92 23.71
CA LEU A 3 4.95 6.75 25.06
C LEU A 3 5.21 8.09 25.78
N GLN A 4 5.26 9.18 25.02
CA GLN A 4 5.40 10.55 25.54
C GLN A 4 4.06 11.28 25.61
N GLY A 5 2.94 10.60 25.37
CA GLY A 5 1.59 11.16 25.43
C GLY A 5 1.13 11.89 24.16
N PHE A 6 1.93 11.90 23.09
CA PHE A 6 1.55 12.55 21.83
C PHE A 6 0.73 11.61 20.95
N LYS A 7 -0.38 12.11 20.40
CA LYS A 7 -1.21 11.37 19.44
C LYS A 7 -0.69 11.56 18.01
N PRO A 8 -0.48 10.48 17.23
CA PRO A 8 -0.22 10.54 15.80
C PRO A 8 -1.19 11.45 15.07
N ASP A 9 -0.67 12.36 14.26
CA ASP A 9 -1.43 13.20 13.34
C ASP A 9 -1.30 12.67 11.91
N ARG A 10 -1.89 13.40 10.95
CA ARG A 10 -1.81 13.06 9.52
C ARG A 10 -0.36 12.90 9.02
N VAL A 11 0.57 13.74 9.49
CA VAL A 11 1.96 13.71 9.03
C VAL A 11 2.67 12.48 9.60
N ALA A 12 2.44 12.15 10.87
CA ALA A 12 2.96 10.95 11.49
C ALA A 12 2.46 9.68 10.77
N PHE A 13 1.18 9.65 10.38
CA PHE A 13 0.62 8.53 9.61
C PHE A 13 1.23 8.40 8.22
N ILE A 14 1.41 9.49 7.48
CA ILE A 14 2.12 9.45 6.19
C ILE A 14 3.53 8.88 6.37
N ALA A 15 4.26 9.30 7.40
CA ALA A 15 5.62 8.84 7.67
C ALA A 15 5.68 7.33 7.93
N VAL A 16 4.82 6.80 8.81
CA VAL A 16 4.82 5.36 9.13
C VAL A 16 4.30 4.52 7.97
N LEU A 17 3.27 4.97 7.25
CA LEU A 17 2.76 4.25 6.07
C LEU A 17 3.80 4.25 4.93
N THR A 18 4.57 5.33 4.78
CA THR A 18 5.71 5.38 3.86
C THR A 18 6.78 4.36 4.25
N ALA A 19 7.08 4.23 5.55
CA ALA A 19 7.99 3.19 6.04
C ALA A 19 7.48 1.78 5.74
N CYS A 20 6.19 1.50 5.97
CA CYS A 20 5.56 0.23 5.61
C CYS A 20 5.65 -0.04 4.11
N ARG A 21 5.37 0.97 3.28
CA ARG A 21 5.51 0.93 1.82
C ARG A 21 6.92 0.53 1.38
N HIS A 22 7.96 1.12 1.98
CA HIS A 22 9.34 0.78 1.65
C HIS A 22 9.75 -0.60 2.15
N GLY A 23 9.28 -1.01 3.33
CA GLY A 23 9.57 -2.31 3.93
C GLY A 23 8.71 -3.47 3.41
N GLY A 24 7.71 -3.22 2.57
CA GLY A 24 6.75 -4.23 2.13
C GLY A 24 5.87 -4.78 3.26
N LEU A 25 5.65 -3.99 4.32
CA LEU A 25 4.94 -4.39 5.52
C LEU A 25 3.43 -4.22 5.34
N VAL A 26 2.82 -5.09 4.52
CA VAL A 26 1.41 -4.98 4.10
C VAL A 26 0.45 -5.04 5.28
N ARG A 27 0.65 -6.01 6.19
CA ARG A 27 -0.24 -6.23 7.34
C ARG A 27 -0.24 -5.02 8.26
N GLU A 28 0.96 -4.56 8.62
CA GLU A 28 1.18 -3.41 9.50
C GLU A 28 0.61 -2.14 8.87
N GLY A 29 0.82 -1.93 7.57
CA GLY A 29 0.25 -0.78 6.84
C GLY A 29 -1.28 -0.77 6.87
N MET A 30 -1.92 -1.91 6.63
CA MET A 30 -3.39 -2.03 6.66
C MET A 30 -3.95 -1.80 8.07
N GLU A 31 -3.29 -2.33 9.09
CA GLU A 31 -3.67 -2.13 10.49
C GLU A 31 -3.59 -0.65 10.87
N LEU A 32 -2.46 0.00 10.60
CA LEU A 32 -2.24 1.42 10.90
C LEU A 32 -3.25 2.31 10.16
N PHE A 33 -3.48 2.05 8.87
CA PHE A 33 -4.47 2.78 8.08
C PHE A 33 -5.88 2.65 8.67
N GLY A 34 -6.30 1.44 9.08
CA GLY A 34 -7.59 1.21 9.72
C GLY A 34 -7.73 1.86 11.09
N GLN A 35 -6.63 2.00 11.83
CA GLN A 35 -6.61 2.66 13.13
C GLN A 35 -6.70 4.19 13.04
N MET A 36 -6.30 4.82 11.93
CA MET A 36 -6.30 6.28 11.76
C MET A 36 -7.61 6.92 12.25
N LYS A 37 -8.73 6.54 11.65
CA LYS A 37 -10.04 7.07 12.03
C LYS A 37 -10.56 6.44 13.32
N LYS A 38 -10.45 5.12 13.44
CA LYS A 38 -11.07 4.33 14.53
C LYS A 38 -10.47 4.63 15.90
N SER A 39 -9.16 4.78 15.98
CA SER A 39 -8.41 4.92 17.24
C SER A 39 -7.90 6.33 17.46
N TYR A 40 -7.53 7.04 16.38
CA TYR A 40 -6.88 8.36 16.48
C TYR A 40 -7.76 9.52 16.00
N GLY A 41 -8.92 9.25 15.39
CA GLY A 41 -9.81 10.28 14.86
C GLY A 41 -9.23 11.07 13.68
N VAL A 42 -8.23 10.51 12.99
CA VAL A 42 -7.61 11.11 11.81
C VAL A 42 -8.27 10.56 10.55
N ASP A 43 -8.87 11.44 9.75
CA ASP A 43 -9.42 11.03 8.46
C ASP A 43 -8.30 10.83 7.43
N PRO A 44 -8.30 9.71 6.67
CA PRO A 44 -7.30 9.50 5.64
C PRO A 44 -7.44 10.48 4.47
N GLU A 45 -6.34 11.16 4.16
CA GLU A 45 -6.18 12.06 3.00
C GLU A 45 -5.52 11.34 1.81
N ILE A 46 -5.46 12.01 0.66
CA ILE A 46 -4.98 11.45 -0.61
C ILE A 46 -3.60 10.80 -0.53
N ASP A 47 -2.68 11.38 0.25
CA ASP A 47 -1.33 10.86 0.42
C ASP A 47 -1.30 9.53 1.20
N HIS A 48 -2.23 9.32 2.14
CA HIS A 48 -2.35 8.05 2.86
C HIS A 48 -2.85 6.95 1.93
N TYR A 49 -3.85 7.25 1.10
CA TYR A 49 -4.33 6.31 0.07
C TYR A 49 -3.25 6.00 -0.96
N HIS A 50 -2.48 7.01 -1.39
CA HIS A 50 -1.36 6.80 -2.29
C HIS A 50 -0.32 5.83 -1.70
N CYS A 51 0.07 6.01 -0.43
CA CYS A 51 0.98 5.10 0.25
C CYS A 51 0.46 3.66 0.27
N MET A 52 -0.83 3.48 0.57
CA MET A 52 -1.45 2.17 0.65
C MET A 52 -1.58 1.48 -0.71
N VAL A 53 -2.01 2.22 -1.75
CA VAL A 53 -2.11 1.68 -3.11
C VAL A 53 -0.73 1.27 -3.63
N ASP A 54 0.29 2.08 -3.40
CA ASP A 54 1.66 1.79 -3.83
C ASP A 54 2.24 0.56 -3.09
N LEU A 55 2.05 0.48 -1.77
CA LEU A 55 2.43 -0.69 -0.96
C LEU A 55 1.76 -1.97 -1.47
N LEU A 56 0.44 -1.96 -1.59
CA LEU A 56 -0.34 -3.14 -1.99
C LEU A 56 0.01 -3.59 -3.41
N ALA A 57 0.06 -2.66 -4.37
CA ALA A 57 0.33 -3.00 -5.76
C ALA A 57 1.75 -3.56 -5.96
N ARG A 58 2.76 -3.03 -5.26
CA ARG A 58 4.14 -3.52 -5.39
C ARG A 58 4.39 -4.85 -4.70
N CYS A 59 3.59 -5.20 -3.70
CA CYS A 59 3.63 -6.49 -3.00
C CYS A 59 2.69 -7.54 -3.62
N GLY A 60 2.01 -7.22 -4.74
CA GLY A 60 1.18 -8.18 -5.47
C GLY A 60 -0.27 -8.28 -5.00
N HIS A 61 -0.67 -7.46 -4.04
CA HIS A 61 -2.02 -7.38 -3.50
C HIS A 61 -2.91 -6.49 -4.38
N HIS A 62 -2.98 -6.79 -5.68
CA HIS A 62 -3.64 -5.92 -6.66
C HIS A 62 -5.14 -5.74 -6.38
N LYS A 63 -5.82 -6.81 -5.94
CA LYS A 63 -7.26 -6.76 -5.60
C LYS A 63 -7.53 -5.83 -4.42
N GLU A 64 -6.66 -5.85 -3.42
CA GLU A 64 -6.72 -4.96 -2.26
C GLU A 64 -6.40 -3.52 -2.67
N ALA A 65 -5.42 -3.31 -3.56
CA ALA A 65 -5.11 -1.99 -4.11
C ALA A 65 -6.29 -1.39 -4.89
N GLU A 66 -6.97 -2.19 -5.72
CA GLU A 66 -8.19 -1.78 -6.43
C GLU A 66 -9.31 -1.40 -5.47
N LYS A 67 -9.53 -2.20 -4.41
CA LYS A 67 -10.50 -1.86 -3.36
C LYS A 67 -10.15 -0.54 -2.68
N MET A 68 -8.87 -0.31 -2.37
CA MET A 68 -8.42 0.96 -1.78
C MET A 68 -8.74 2.16 -2.67
N ILE A 69 -8.57 2.03 -4.00
CA ILE A 69 -8.95 3.08 -4.95
C ILE A 69 -10.48 3.26 -4.97
N ALA A 70 -11.24 2.17 -4.98
CA ALA A 70 -12.71 2.20 -5.07
C ALA A 70 -13.39 2.83 -3.84
N ILE A 71 -12.79 2.71 -2.65
CA ILE A 71 -13.35 3.27 -1.41
C ILE A 71 -12.86 4.70 -1.12
N MET A 72 -12.08 5.31 -2.01
CA MET A 72 -11.62 6.68 -1.80
C MET A 72 -12.81 7.66 -1.76
N PRO A 73 -12.87 8.57 -0.78
CA PRO A 73 -13.95 9.56 -0.72
C PRO A 73 -13.76 10.72 -1.71
N PHE A 74 -12.71 10.68 -2.54
CA PHE A 74 -12.37 11.67 -3.55
C PHE A 74 -11.77 10.99 -4.80
N PRO A 75 -11.79 11.65 -5.97
CA PRO A 75 -11.23 11.06 -7.19
C PRO A 75 -9.74 10.72 -7.07
N PRO A 76 -9.30 9.53 -7.50
CA PRO A 76 -7.87 9.19 -7.55
C PRO A 76 -7.13 10.08 -8.55
N ASN A 77 -5.96 10.59 -8.14
CA ASN A 77 -5.11 11.40 -9.00
C ASN A 77 -4.17 10.54 -9.87
N ALA A 78 -3.43 11.19 -10.78
CA ALA A 78 -2.51 10.51 -11.68
C ALA A 78 -1.38 9.74 -10.96
N LEU A 79 -0.97 10.17 -9.77
CA LEU A 79 0.08 9.49 -8.99
C LEU A 79 -0.41 8.14 -8.47
N ILE A 80 -1.66 8.07 -8.00
CA ILE A 80 -2.27 6.81 -7.54
C ILE A 80 -2.36 5.80 -8.68
N TRP A 81 -2.87 6.21 -9.84
CA TRP A 81 -2.95 5.34 -11.01
C TRP A 81 -1.58 4.88 -11.49
N ARG A 82 -0.58 5.79 -11.48
CA ARG A 82 0.80 5.45 -11.84
C ARG A 82 1.36 4.39 -10.90
N SER A 83 1.23 4.55 -9.58
CA SER A 83 1.72 3.58 -8.60
C SER A 83 1.03 2.22 -8.73
N PHE A 84 -0.29 2.20 -8.96
CA PHE A 84 -1.03 0.96 -9.18
C PHE A 84 -0.55 0.20 -10.41
N LEU A 85 -0.47 0.89 -11.57
CA LEU A 85 -0.06 0.26 -12.83
C LEU A 85 1.39 -0.26 -12.78
N GLU A 86 2.29 0.50 -12.15
CA GLU A 86 3.69 0.07 -11.98
C GLU A 86 3.80 -1.17 -11.08
N GLY A 87 3.01 -1.25 -10.01
CA GLY A 87 2.94 -2.45 -9.17
C GLY A 87 2.46 -3.68 -9.95
N CYS A 88 1.36 -3.53 -10.71
CA CYS A 88 0.81 -4.59 -11.56
C CYS A 88 1.82 -5.11 -12.61
N ARG A 89 2.63 -4.22 -13.19
CA ARG A 89 3.65 -4.59 -14.18
C ARG A 89 4.73 -5.47 -13.56
N ARG A 90 5.20 -5.14 -12.35
CA ARG A 90 6.29 -5.86 -11.67
C ARG A 90 5.92 -7.31 -11.36
N HIS A 91 4.69 -7.56 -10.91
CA HIS A 91 4.25 -8.92 -10.58
C HIS A 91 4.05 -9.82 -11.80
N LYS A 92 3.56 -9.28 -12.92
CA LYS A 92 3.47 -10.04 -14.18
C LYS A 92 4.84 -10.55 -14.61
N THR A 93 5.88 -9.72 -14.50
CA THR A 93 7.26 -10.15 -14.83
C THR A 93 7.75 -11.28 -13.93
N THR A 94 7.52 -11.20 -12.62
CA THR A 94 7.95 -12.25 -11.68
C THR A 94 7.20 -13.58 -11.91
N GLU A 95 5.91 -13.54 -12.24
CA GLU A 95 5.12 -14.74 -12.55
C GLU A 95 5.64 -15.45 -13.80
N TYR A 96 5.89 -14.72 -14.90
CA TYR A 96 6.47 -15.32 -16.12
C TYR A 96 7.88 -15.88 -15.89
N GLN A 97 8.70 -15.25 -15.04
CA GLN A 97 10.02 -15.75 -14.68
C GLN A 97 9.96 -17.03 -13.84
N ALA A 98 9.03 -17.11 -12.89
CA ALA A 98 8.83 -18.32 -12.09
C ALA A 98 8.38 -19.51 -12.95
N LEU A 99 7.45 -19.29 -13.90
CA LEU A 99 7.04 -20.31 -14.87
C LEU A 99 8.17 -20.75 -15.81
N GLY A 100 9.04 -19.83 -16.24
CA GLY A 100 10.20 -20.17 -17.06
C GLY A 100 11.20 -21.06 -16.32
N LEU A 101 11.41 -20.80 -15.01
CA LEU A 101 12.33 -21.60 -14.19
C LEU A 101 11.80 -23.01 -13.89
N THR A 102 10.50 -23.19 -13.68
CA THR A 102 9.92 -24.52 -13.43
C THR A 102 9.94 -25.43 -14.66
N GLN A 103 9.95 -24.88 -15.88
CA GLN A 103 10.13 -25.66 -17.10
C GLN A 103 11.57 -26.13 -17.30
N LEU A 104 12.56 -25.35 -16.82
CA LEU A 104 13.98 -25.71 -16.93
C LEU A 104 14.43 -26.76 -15.91
N THR A 105 13.75 -26.88 -14.76
CA THR A 105 14.09 -27.87 -13.72
C THR A 105 13.40 -29.23 -13.91
N ASN A 106 12.46 -29.34 -14.85
CA ASN A 106 11.72 -30.57 -15.15
C ASN A 106 12.24 -31.29 -16.41
N ASN A 107 13.47 -30.98 -16.84
CA ASN A 107 14.14 -31.59 -18.00
C ASN A 107 15.53 -32.08 -17.61
#